data_AF-A0A1E1LGH1-F1
#
_entry.id   AF-A0A1E1LGH1-F1
#
_cell.length_a   1.000
_cell.length_b   1.000
_cell.length_c   1.000
_cell.angle_alpha   90.00
_cell.angle_beta   90.00
_cell.angle_gamma   90.00
#
_symmetry.space_group_name_H-M   'P 1'
#
loop_
_entity.id
_entity.type
_entity.pdbx_description
1 polymer ?
#
loop_
_entity_poly.entity_id
_entity_poly.type
_entity_poly.pdbx_seq_one_letter_code
_entity_poly.pdbx_strand_id
1 'polypeptide(L)'
;MASPWVQGGGSADKNFEGANYQTQEEYAPKRTFGQKAKRHCAKFWWLHLILFCLIFLIVALLVVYVGMPKIAQHDVDDSRLDFREAFFLNPTADSIQVTQKAVLRNPSTFTPTLDPFPAELFLVTNGTYAAVSMLTLPMPGIHAKKQTPTSIDNVVTKVNSIDALGDYAVAVMNNEHITTALVGRTKLHLGKLPTQKVTFNSTSTYKGLNGLKGFNTTDVLINPGAAPGTPNLRGNAFIPNPSLMTIEMGNVSLSIAVPIKGVSTVVGNATILDFKIVPGDNRLPMFGIIDNAKILPALVDGKVNMTIVGQTAVRNGEHLIYYEKSLQTNVLVLEMNVQQVLADSAAAAKAAAGAGNSTTATNTPLLA
;
A
#
# COMPACT_ATOMS: atom_id res chain seq x y z
N MET A 1 -103.42 78.61 -16.53
CA MET A 1 -102.96 77.37 -17.21
C MET A 1 -103.44 76.22 -16.34
N ALA A 2 -104.69 75.75 -16.46
CA ALA A 2 -105.18 74.77 -17.46
C ALA A 2 -104.29 73.50 -17.45
N SER A 3 -104.53 72.50 -16.58
CA SER A 3 -105.54 71.40 -16.64
C SER A 3 -105.21 70.34 -17.71
N PRO A 4 -105.76 69.10 -17.70
CA PRO A 4 -106.45 68.36 -16.61
C PRO A 4 -106.10 66.84 -16.61
N TRP A 5 -106.38 66.07 -15.55
CA TRP A 5 -107.48 65.08 -15.40
C TRP A 5 -106.90 63.92 -14.53
N VAL A 6 -107.58 63.15 -13.67
CA VAL A 6 -108.99 62.94 -13.32
C VAL A 6 -109.02 62.26 -11.93
N GLN A 7 -110.06 62.56 -11.16
CA GLN A 7 -110.48 61.94 -9.90
C GLN A 7 -111.12 60.56 -10.08
N GLY A 8 -111.21 59.82 -8.98
CA GLY A 8 -112.31 58.88 -8.72
C GLY A 8 -111.88 57.42 -8.81
N GLY A 9 -112.27 56.52 -7.91
CA GLY A 9 -113.26 56.61 -6.84
C GLY A 9 -113.78 55.19 -6.57
N GLY A 10 -113.99 54.85 -5.30
CA GLY A 10 -114.73 53.67 -4.84
C GLY A 10 -114.10 52.31 -5.18
N SER A 11 -114.47 51.21 -4.57
CA SER A 11 -115.25 50.90 -3.37
C SER A 11 -115.10 49.39 -3.18
N ALA A 12 -115.24 48.93 -1.94
CA ALA A 12 -115.58 47.57 -1.55
C ALA A 12 -114.54 46.46 -1.79
N ASP A 13 -113.86 46.13 -0.69
CA ASP A 13 -113.95 44.84 -0.01
C ASP A 13 -114.02 43.58 -0.88
N LYS A 14 -113.00 42.72 -0.71
CA LYS A 14 -113.18 41.37 -0.14
C LYS A 14 -111.83 40.64 -0.01
N ASN A 15 -111.61 40.11 1.19
CA ASN A 15 -110.89 38.88 1.54
C ASN A 15 -109.61 38.58 0.76
N PHE A 16 -108.47 38.81 1.40
CA PHE A 16 -107.26 38.05 1.12
C PHE A 16 -106.81 37.29 2.35
N GLU A 17 -106.55 36.01 2.11
CA GLU A 17 -106.12 34.96 3.02
C GLU A 17 -104.98 35.41 3.92
N GLY A 18 -105.13 35.15 5.23
CA GLY A 18 -104.03 35.15 6.17
C GLY A 18 -103.03 34.08 5.76
N ALA A 19 -101.93 34.50 5.14
CA ALA A 19 -100.83 33.65 4.76
C ALA A 19 -100.31 32.89 5.99
N ASN A 20 -100.49 31.57 5.96
CA ASN A 20 -99.83 30.62 6.85
C ASN A 20 -98.34 30.64 6.50
N TYR A 21 -97.53 31.35 7.29
CA TYR A 21 -96.08 31.23 7.23
C TYR A 21 -95.70 29.88 7.84
N GLN A 22 -95.62 28.85 6.99
CA GLN A 22 -94.90 27.64 7.34
C GLN A 22 -93.41 27.98 7.42
N THR A 23 -92.87 28.02 8.63
CA THR A 23 -91.42 27.90 8.87
C THR A 23 -90.96 26.56 8.31
N GLN A 24 -90.46 26.55 7.08
CA GLN A 24 -89.63 25.46 6.57
C GLN A 24 -88.33 25.47 7.37
N GLU A 25 -88.24 24.64 8.41
CA GLU A 25 -86.94 24.18 8.88
C GLU A 25 -86.33 23.32 7.77
N GLU A 26 -85.49 23.94 6.95
CA GLU A 26 -84.63 23.25 6.00
C GLU A 26 -83.65 22.37 6.80
N TYR A 27 -84.00 21.09 6.96
CA TYR A 27 -83.12 20.09 7.56
C TYR A 27 -81.93 19.88 6.63
N ALA A 28 -80.89 20.70 6.80
CA ALA A 28 -79.63 20.54 6.07
C ALA A 28 -79.15 19.09 6.23
N PRO A 29 -78.95 18.32 5.14
CA PRO A 29 -78.58 16.92 5.26
C PRO A 29 -77.26 16.82 6.02
N LYS A 30 -77.21 15.97 7.05
CA LYS A 30 -75.98 15.71 7.82
C LYS A 30 -74.89 15.27 6.84
N ARG A 31 -73.95 16.18 6.59
CA ARG A 31 -72.85 16.01 5.64
C ARG A 31 -72.05 14.75 5.97
N THR A 32 -71.91 13.86 4.99
CA THR A 32 -71.17 12.60 5.09
C THR A 32 -69.67 12.85 5.26
N PHE A 33 -68.99 11.93 5.97
CA PHE A 33 -67.57 12.03 6.36
C PHE A 33 -66.63 12.35 5.17
N GLY A 34 -66.91 11.83 3.98
CA GLY A 34 -66.12 12.05 2.77
C GLY A 34 -66.15 13.49 2.24
N GLN A 35 -67.29 14.21 2.35
CA GLN A 35 -67.38 15.61 1.92
C GLN A 35 -66.69 16.57 2.90
N LYS A 36 -66.61 16.23 4.20
CA LYS A 36 -65.84 16.98 5.20
C LYS A 36 -64.32 16.80 5.00
N ALA A 37 -63.86 15.58 4.70
CA ALA A 37 -62.45 15.31 4.39
C ALA A 37 -61.98 16.05 3.12
N LYS A 38 -62.79 16.08 2.06
CA LYS A 38 -62.46 16.78 0.79
C LYS A 38 -62.32 18.30 0.97
N ARG A 39 -63.13 18.91 1.84
CA ARG A 39 -63.03 20.35 2.17
C ARG A 39 -61.91 20.64 3.17
N HIS A 40 -61.57 19.71 4.05
CA HIS A 40 -60.43 19.81 4.97
C HIS A 40 -59.09 19.74 4.22
N CYS A 41 -58.95 18.80 3.27
CA CYS A 41 -57.79 18.74 2.37
C CYS A 41 -57.71 19.95 1.43
N ALA A 42 -58.82 20.58 1.04
CA ALA A 42 -58.78 21.82 0.25
C ALA A 42 -58.48 23.09 1.08
N LYS A 43 -58.84 23.11 2.38
CA LYS A 43 -58.69 24.29 3.26
C LYS A 43 -57.36 24.30 4.06
N PHE A 44 -56.80 23.12 4.34
CA PHE A 44 -55.56 22.93 5.09
C PHE A 44 -54.45 22.23 4.29
N TRP A 45 -54.56 22.20 2.95
CA TRP A 45 -53.53 21.65 2.05
C TRP A 45 -52.14 22.24 2.34
N TRP A 46 -52.08 23.55 2.57
CA TRP A 46 -50.85 24.27 2.90
C TRP A 46 -50.23 23.82 4.23
N LEU A 47 -51.02 23.47 5.26
CA LEU A 47 -50.48 22.89 6.51
C LEU A 47 -49.89 21.51 6.29
N HIS A 48 -50.51 20.68 5.45
CA HIS A 48 -49.99 19.35 5.13
C HIS A 48 -48.72 19.46 4.29
N LEU A 49 -48.67 20.43 3.37
CA LEU A 49 -47.48 20.78 2.59
C LEU A 49 -46.34 21.29 3.49
N ILE A 50 -46.62 22.18 4.44
CA ILE A 50 -45.63 22.65 5.42
C ILE A 50 -45.13 21.50 6.29
N LEU A 51 -46.03 20.67 6.85
CA LEU A 51 -45.64 19.51 7.66
C LEU A 51 -44.80 18.52 6.84
N PHE A 52 -45.17 18.26 5.60
CA PHE A 52 -44.40 17.43 4.68
C PHE A 52 -43.01 18.03 4.41
N CYS A 53 -42.90 19.33 4.14
CA CYS A 53 -41.63 20.03 3.97
C CYS A 53 -40.78 19.95 5.25
N LEU A 54 -41.39 20.04 6.43
CA LEU A 54 -40.70 20.01 7.72
C LEU A 54 -40.19 18.60 8.04
N ILE A 55 -40.99 17.56 7.77
CA ILE A 55 -40.56 16.16 7.84
C ILE A 55 -39.44 15.90 6.84
N PHE A 56 -39.60 16.34 5.58
CA PHE A 56 -38.57 16.21 4.56
C PHE A 56 -37.27 16.90 4.97
N LEU A 57 -37.35 18.10 5.54
CA LEU A 57 -36.18 18.82 6.06
C LEU A 57 -35.52 18.07 7.21
N ILE A 58 -36.29 17.55 8.18
CA ILE A 58 -35.75 16.74 9.28
C ILE A 58 -35.06 15.49 8.74
N VAL A 59 -35.71 14.76 7.84
CA VAL A 59 -35.14 13.56 7.21
C VAL A 59 -33.87 13.91 6.43
N ALA A 60 -33.88 15.00 5.65
CA ALA A 60 -32.71 15.46 4.92
C ALA A 60 -31.55 15.82 5.86
N LEU A 61 -31.83 16.53 6.96
CA LEU A 61 -30.81 16.86 7.97
C LEU A 61 -30.26 15.58 8.64
N LEU A 62 -31.12 14.62 8.99
CA LEU A 62 -30.67 13.34 9.56
C LEU A 62 -29.77 12.57 8.58
N VAL A 63 -30.14 12.52 7.29
CA VAL A 63 -29.31 11.86 6.27
C VAL A 63 -27.96 12.57 6.12
N VAL A 64 -27.95 13.90 6.04
CA VAL A 64 -26.72 14.69 5.85
C VAL A 64 -25.78 14.59 7.06
N TYR A 65 -26.30 14.69 8.28
CA TYR A 65 -25.46 14.77 9.48
C TYR A 65 -25.19 13.43 10.16
N VAL A 66 -26.08 12.43 10.00
CA VAL A 66 -25.92 11.10 10.63
C VAL A 66 -25.64 10.02 9.59
N GLY A 67 -26.29 10.08 8.42
CA GLY A 67 -26.11 9.11 7.36
C GLY A 67 -24.77 9.25 6.63
N MET A 68 -24.44 10.45 6.14
CA MET A 68 -23.24 10.65 5.32
C MET A 68 -21.91 10.32 6.00
N PRO A 69 -21.64 10.66 7.28
CA PRO A 69 -20.38 10.26 7.90
C PRO A 69 -20.20 8.74 7.89
N LYS A 70 -21.29 7.98 8.12
CA LYS A 70 -21.25 6.51 8.12
C LYS A 70 -21.05 5.94 6.71
N ILE A 71 -21.75 6.48 5.71
CA ILE A 71 -21.59 6.07 4.31
C ILE A 71 -20.17 6.40 3.81
N ALA A 72 -19.67 7.60 4.13
CA ALA A 72 -18.33 8.02 3.76
C ALA A 72 -17.25 7.12 4.37
N GLN A 73 -17.40 6.74 5.65
CA GLN A 73 -16.47 5.81 6.29
C GLN A 73 -16.57 4.41 5.68
N HIS A 74 -17.78 3.89 5.49
CA HIS A 74 -18.01 2.58 4.86
C HIS A 74 -17.38 2.49 3.47
N ASP A 75 -17.57 3.51 2.62
CA ASP A 75 -17.00 3.54 1.27
C ASP A 75 -15.47 3.62 1.27
N VAL A 76 -14.87 4.27 2.29
CA VAL A 76 -13.42 4.29 2.48
C VAL A 76 -12.92 2.92 2.95
N ASP A 77 -13.61 2.25 3.86
CA ASP A 77 -13.27 0.93 4.38
C ASP A 77 -13.37 -0.16 3.29
N ASP A 78 -14.33 -0.02 2.38
CA ASP A 78 -14.50 -0.90 1.21
C ASP A 78 -13.43 -0.68 0.12
N SER A 79 -12.71 0.45 0.18
CA SER A 79 -11.68 0.78 -0.80
C SER A 79 -10.42 -0.08 -0.62
N ARG A 80 -9.76 -0.41 -1.73
CA ARG A 80 -8.56 -1.26 -1.73
C ARG A 80 -7.38 -0.57 -2.37
N LEU A 81 -6.20 -0.76 -1.79
CA LEU A 81 -4.96 -0.21 -2.32
C LEU A 81 -4.09 -1.34 -2.88
N ASP A 82 -3.96 -1.40 -4.21
CA ASP A 82 -3.12 -2.38 -4.89
C ASP A 82 -1.72 -1.82 -5.11
N PHE A 83 -0.73 -2.31 -4.38
CA PHE A 83 0.67 -1.95 -4.60
C PHE A 83 1.20 -2.48 -5.93
N ARG A 84 1.96 -1.63 -6.63
CA ARG A 84 2.52 -1.93 -7.96
C ARG A 84 4.03 -1.97 -7.94
N GLU A 85 4.64 -0.97 -7.33
CA GLU A 85 6.09 -0.84 -7.23
C GLU A 85 6.41 -0.18 -5.88
N ALA A 86 7.46 -0.64 -5.23
CA ALA A 86 8.01 0.01 -4.06
C ALA A 86 9.54 0.14 -4.20
N PHE A 87 10.08 1.28 -3.82
CA PHE A 87 11.52 1.54 -3.82
C PHE A 87 11.93 1.99 -2.43
N PHE A 88 12.82 1.24 -1.83
CA PHE A 88 13.45 1.51 -0.55
C PHE A 88 14.92 1.83 -0.84
N LEU A 89 15.19 3.11 -1.05
CA LEU A 89 16.47 3.64 -1.50
C LEU A 89 17.09 4.51 -0.44
N ASN A 90 18.38 4.79 -0.60
CA ASN A 90 19.09 5.73 0.28
C ASN A 90 18.86 5.49 1.79
N PRO A 91 18.87 4.23 2.29
CA PRO A 91 18.74 3.97 3.72
C PRO A 91 19.86 4.61 4.54
N THR A 92 19.51 5.02 5.75
CA THR A 92 20.41 5.42 6.84
C THR A 92 20.07 4.61 8.09
N ALA A 93 20.76 4.84 9.20
CA ALA A 93 20.44 4.18 10.47
C ALA A 93 19.02 4.49 10.98
N ASP A 94 18.45 5.67 10.68
CA ASP A 94 17.16 6.13 11.24
C ASP A 94 16.15 6.65 10.21
N SER A 95 16.48 6.63 8.91
CA SER A 95 15.60 7.09 7.84
C SER A 95 15.78 6.30 6.55
N ILE A 96 14.76 6.33 5.70
CA ILE A 96 14.76 5.66 4.41
C ILE A 96 14.01 6.49 3.37
N GLN A 97 14.50 6.48 2.13
CA GLN A 97 13.79 7.08 1.01
C GLN A 97 12.81 6.06 0.42
N VAL A 98 11.53 6.44 0.40
CA VAL A 98 10.43 5.59 -0.07
C VAL A 98 9.80 6.20 -1.31
N THR A 99 9.68 5.38 -2.34
CA THR A 99 8.73 5.60 -3.44
C THR A 99 7.77 4.43 -3.45
N GLN A 100 6.47 4.68 -3.43
CA GLN A 100 5.45 3.64 -3.49
C GLN A 100 4.41 4.04 -4.51
N LYS A 101 4.24 3.20 -5.54
CA LYS A 101 3.17 3.34 -6.53
C LYS A 101 2.09 2.32 -6.25
N ALA A 102 0.84 2.77 -6.30
CA ALA A 102 -0.32 1.95 -6.05
C ALA A 102 -1.50 2.36 -6.94
N VAL A 103 -2.51 1.51 -6.98
CA VAL A 103 -3.81 1.84 -7.58
C VAL A 103 -4.87 1.74 -6.50
N LEU A 104 -5.47 2.85 -6.15
CA LEU A 104 -6.65 2.89 -5.30
C LEU A 104 -7.87 2.43 -6.11
N ARG A 105 -8.56 1.41 -5.61
CA ARG A 105 -9.83 0.92 -6.14
C ARG A 105 -10.96 1.36 -5.24
N ASN A 106 -11.85 2.14 -5.82
CA ASN A 106 -13.06 2.59 -5.15
C ASN A 106 -14.28 1.85 -5.75
N PRO A 107 -14.92 0.94 -4.99
CA PRO A 107 -16.10 0.24 -5.45
C PRO A 107 -17.35 1.14 -5.49
N SER A 108 -17.39 2.22 -4.72
CA SER A 108 -18.51 3.16 -4.63
C SER A 108 -18.82 3.83 -5.97
N THR A 109 -20.07 4.22 -6.17
CA THR A 109 -20.49 5.09 -7.29
C THR A 109 -20.07 6.54 -7.07
N PHE A 110 -19.79 6.92 -5.82
CA PHE A 110 -19.31 8.25 -5.47
C PHE A 110 -17.80 8.36 -5.73
N THR A 111 -17.38 9.54 -6.19
CA THR A 111 -15.97 9.86 -6.47
C THR A 111 -15.47 10.95 -5.53
N PRO A 112 -15.21 10.63 -4.24
CA PRO A 112 -14.77 11.62 -3.29
C PRO A 112 -13.33 12.07 -3.53
N THR A 113 -12.98 13.24 -3.00
CA THR A 113 -11.59 13.69 -2.87
C THR A 113 -11.16 13.58 -1.42
N LEU A 114 -10.07 12.86 -1.16
CA LEU A 114 -9.38 12.84 0.12
C LEU A 114 -8.34 13.96 0.15
N ASP A 115 -8.32 14.74 1.22
CA ASP A 115 -7.23 15.69 1.47
C ASP A 115 -5.90 14.96 1.73
N PRO A 116 -4.74 15.57 1.48
CA PRO A 116 -3.45 15.02 1.88
C PRO A 116 -3.41 14.74 3.39
N PHE A 117 -2.78 13.65 3.79
CA PHE A 117 -2.74 13.22 5.20
C PHE A 117 -1.53 12.36 5.52
N PRO A 118 -1.02 12.40 6.77
CA PRO A 118 -0.03 11.43 7.21
C PRO A 118 -0.70 10.07 7.42
N ALA A 119 -0.07 9.01 6.93
CA ALA A 119 -0.51 7.65 7.12
C ALA A 119 0.60 6.79 7.73
N GLU A 120 0.27 6.08 8.80
CA GLU A 120 1.14 5.18 9.52
C GLU A 120 1.10 3.81 8.86
N LEU A 121 2.28 3.25 8.59
CA LEU A 121 2.45 1.94 7.99
C LEU A 121 2.73 0.90 9.08
N PHE A 122 1.96 -0.18 9.11
CA PHE A 122 2.07 -1.27 10.07
C PHE A 122 2.29 -2.60 9.35
N LEU A 123 3.12 -3.47 9.94
CA LEU A 123 3.14 -4.88 9.58
C LEU A 123 1.86 -5.54 10.13
N VAL A 124 1.24 -6.42 9.35
CA VAL A 124 0.07 -7.20 9.76
C VAL A 124 0.45 -8.67 9.83
N THR A 125 0.23 -9.28 10.98
CA THR A 125 0.51 -10.72 11.21
C THR A 125 -0.74 -11.37 11.76
N ASN A 126 -1.22 -12.42 11.08
CA ASN A 126 -2.44 -13.15 11.46
C ASN A 126 -3.67 -12.25 11.69
N GLY A 127 -3.81 -11.19 10.87
CA GLY A 127 -4.90 -10.22 10.96
C GLY A 127 -4.74 -9.14 12.04
N THR A 128 -3.67 -9.18 12.82
CA THR A 128 -3.39 -8.21 13.89
C THR A 128 -2.28 -7.25 13.46
N TYR A 129 -2.45 -5.96 13.77
CA TYR A 129 -1.46 -4.94 13.43
C TYR A 129 -0.34 -4.99 14.46
N ALA A 130 0.89 -4.71 14.03
CA ALA A 130 1.99 -4.46 14.94
C ALA A 130 1.62 -3.33 15.92
N ALA A 131 2.13 -3.40 17.15
CA ALA A 131 1.80 -2.43 18.19
C ALA A 131 2.28 -1.00 17.87
N VAL A 132 3.32 -0.88 17.05
CA VAL A 132 3.94 0.39 16.65
C VAL A 132 4.06 0.42 15.12
N SER A 133 3.87 1.59 14.53
CA SER A 133 4.09 1.80 13.10
C SER A 133 5.58 1.77 12.77
N MET A 134 5.92 1.28 11.58
CA MET A 134 7.31 1.28 11.10
C MET A 134 7.69 2.64 10.48
N LEU A 135 6.78 3.25 9.73
CA LEU A 135 7.00 4.49 8.99
C LEU A 135 5.73 5.35 9.02
N THR A 136 5.90 6.66 8.88
CA THR A 136 4.82 7.58 8.53
C THR A 136 5.04 8.11 7.13
N LEU A 137 4.06 7.92 6.25
CA LEU A 137 4.10 8.29 4.84
C LEU A 137 3.15 9.47 4.59
N PRO A 138 3.58 10.54 3.90
CA PRO A 138 2.74 11.66 3.54
C PRO A 138 1.90 11.30 2.30
N MET A 139 0.66 10.88 2.51
CA MET A 139 -0.25 10.58 1.41
C MET A 139 -0.66 11.87 0.70
N PRO A 140 -0.62 11.90 -0.65
CA PRO A 140 -1.08 13.06 -1.40
C PRO A 140 -2.61 13.20 -1.31
N GLY A 141 -3.14 14.30 -1.82
CA GLY A 141 -4.58 14.42 -2.05
C GLY A 141 -5.00 13.44 -3.14
N ILE A 142 -6.06 12.66 -2.90
CA ILE A 142 -6.48 11.59 -3.81
C ILE A 142 -7.93 11.83 -4.23
N HIS A 143 -8.15 12.04 -5.53
CA HIS A 143 -9.49 12.04 -6.10
C HIS A 143 -9.90 10.62 -6.51
N ALA A 144 -10.64 9.94 -5.64
CA ALA A 144 -10.92 8.51 -5.71
C ALA A 144 -12.00 8.16 -6.76
N LYS A 145 -11.57 7.99 -8.01
CA LYS A 145 -12.35 7.33 -9.07
C LYS A 145 -12.33 5.81 -8.89
N LYS A 146 -13.08 5.08 -9.75
CA LYS A 146 -13.12 3.60 -9.77
C LYS A 146 -11.73 2.95 -9.70
N GLN A 147 -10.79 3.48 -10.46
CA GLN A 147 -9.37 3.15 -10.40
C GLN A 147 -8.57 4.45 -10.45
N THR A 148 -7.76 4.68 -9.43
CA THR A 148 -6.97 5.91 -9.30
C THR A 148 -5.53 5.53 -9.03
N PRO A 149 -4.62 5.70 -9.99
CA PRO A 149 -3.19 5.63 -9.73
C PRO A 149 -2.82 6.65 -8.66
N THR A 150 -2.07 6.22 -7.66
CA THR A 150 -1.60 7.07 -6.56
C THR A 150 -0.14 6.72 -6.27
N SER A 151 0.65 7.73 -5.93
CA SER A 151 2.07 7.53 -5.61
C SER A 151 2.51 8.46 -4.49
N ILE A 152 3.49 7.99 -3.74
CA ILE A 152 4.43 8.84 -3.03
C ILE A 152 5.77 8.66 -3.72
N ASP A 153 6.45 9.77 -4.03
CA ASP A 153 7.65 9.75 -4.85
C ASP A 153 8.80 10.41 -4.07
N ASN A 154 9.90 9.67 -3.91
CA ASN A 154 11.17 10.15 -3.35
C ASN A 154 11.06 10.75 -1.93
N VAL A 155 10.14 10.25 -1.12
CA VAL A 155 9.92 10.75 0.25
C VAL A 155 10.99 10.19 1.18
N VAL A 156 11.79 11.05 1.79
CA VAL A 156 12.64 10.66 2.92
C VAL A 156 11.80 10.69 4.18
N THR A 157 11.62 9.54 4.82
CA THR A 157 10.86 9.41 6.07
C THR A 157 11.73 8.83 7.18
N LYS A 158 11.50 9.32 8.41
CA LYS A 158 12.16 8.77 9.59
C LYS A 158 11.50 7.44 9.95
N VAL A 159 12.31 6.52 10.44
CA VAL A 159 11.85 5.25 10.97
C VAL A 159 11.24 5.49 12.35
N ASN A 160 9.96 5.16 12.49
CA ASN A 160 9.23 5.33 13.74
C ASN A 160 9.67 4.29 14.79
N SER A 161 9.97 3.07 14.34
CA SER A 161 10.51 1.99 15.16
C SER A 161 11.43 1.10 14.34
N ILE A 162 12.71 1.06 14.72
CA ILE A 162 13.73 0.21 14.09
C ILE A 162 13.34 -1.27 14.23
N ASP A 163 12.78 -1.66 15.37
CA ASP A 163 12.32 -3.04 15.60
C ASP A 163 11.15 -3.41 14.69
N ALA A 164 10.16 -2.52 14.54
CA ALA A 164 9.00 -2.78 13.68
C ALA A 164 9.41 -2.83 12.20
N LEU A 165 10.35 -1.96 11.77
CA LEU A 165 10.91 -2.02 10.42
C LEU A 165 11.76 -3.29 10.22
N GLY A 166 12.50 -3.72 11.24
CA GLY A 166 13.26 -4.96 11.23
C GLY A 166 12.35 -6.19 11.13
N ASP A 167 11.23 -6.22 11.85
CA ASP A 167 10.22 -7.28 11.74
C ASP A 167 9.59 -7.32 10.36
N TYR A 168 9.32 -6.14 9.78
CA TYR A 168 8.89 -6.03 8.39
C TYR A 168 9.96 -6.58 7.43
N ALA A 169 11.23 -6.23 7.60
CA ALA A 169 12.33 -6.73 6.77
C ALA A 169 12.48 -8.25 6.88
N VAL A 170 12.35 -8.82 8.09
CA VAL A 170 12.32 -10.28 8.32
C VAL A 170 11.15 -10.93 7.57
N ALA A 171 9.95 -10.35 7.66
CA ALA A 171 8.78 -10.85 6.95
C ALA A 171 8.97 -10.77 5.42
N VAL A 172 9.52 -9.65 4.91
CA VAL A 172 9.87 -9.48 3.49
C VAL A 172 10.85 -10.55 3.04
N MET A 173 11.90 -10.81 3.82
CA MET A 173 12.93 -11.80 3.47
C MET A 173 12.37 -13.22 3.42
N ASN A 174 11.61 -13.63 4.43
CA ASN A 174 11.32 -15.05 4.65
C ASN A 174 9.99 -15.51 4.04
N ASN A 175 9.00 -14.63 3.88
CA ASN A 175 7.66 -15.03 3.46
C ASN A 175 7.43 -14.85 1.95
N GLU A 176 6.62 -15.73 1.36
CA GLU A 176 6.17 -15.57 -0.02
C GLU A 176 5.21 -14.38 -0.17
N HIS A 177 4.34 -14.17 0.82
CA HIS A 177 3.40 -13.07 0.87
C HIS A 177 3.49 -12.34 2.20
N ILE A 178 3.42 -11.01 2.14
CA ILE A 178 3.39 -10.14 3.31
C ILE A 178 2.18 -9.22 3.23
N THR A 179 1.71 -8.80 4.40
CA THR A 179 0.55 -7.93 4.53
C THR A 179 0.93 -6.71 5.37
N THR A 180 0.60 -5.53 4.87
CA THR A 180 0.79 -4.26 5.59
C THR A 180 -0.50 -3.47 5.65
N ALA A 181 -0.72 -2.73 6.72
CA ALA A 181 -1.83 -1.81 6.87
C ALA A 181 -1.31 -0.37 6.81
N LEU A 182 -2.02 0.48 6.07
CA LEU A 182 -1.77 1.91 5.99
C LEU A 182 -2.96 2.62 6.63
N VAL A 183 -2.70 3.30 7.76
CA VAL A 183 -3.73 3.89 8.62
C VAL A 183 -3.51 5.38 8.76
N GLY A 184 -4.51 6.19 8.47
CA GLY A 184 -4.41 7.64 8.63
C GLY A 184 -5.77 8.32 8.69
N ARG A 185 -5.84 9.51 9.30
CA ARG A 185 -7.07 10.30 9.35
C ARG A 185 -7.03 11.39 8.31
N THR A 186 -8.09 11.53 7.52
CA THR A 186 -8.19 12.56 6.49
C THR A 186 -9.60 13.18 6.45
N LYS A 187 -9.72 14.22 5.64
CA LYS A 187 -10.99 14.84 5.29
C LYS A 187 -11.41 14.38 3.90
N LEU A 188 -12.68 14.06 3.78
CA LEU A 188 -13.32 13.59 2.56
C LEU A 188 -14.30 14.66 2.06
N HIS A 189 -14.15 15.02 0.79
CA HIS A 189 -15.02 15.97 0.10
C HIS A 189 -15.78 15.28 -1.02
N LEU A 190 -17.10 15.48 -1.08
CA LEU A 190 -17.95 14.94 -2.14
C LEU A 190 -18.84 16.06 -2.72
N GLY A 191 -18.37 16.65 -3.82
CA GLY A 191 -19.07 17.79 -4.44
C GLY A 191 -19.22 18.97 -3.48
N LYS A 192 -20.45 19.46 -3.31
CA LYS A 192 -20.79 20.57 -2.38
C LYS A 192 -21.31 20.09 -1.02
N LEU A 193 -21.25 18.78 -0.75
CA LEU A 193 -21.70 18.23 0.51
C LEU A 193 -20.71 18.60 1.64
N PRO A 194 -21.18 18.71 2.89
CA PRO A 194 -20.30 18.96 4.03
C PRO A 194 -19.14 17.97 4.11
N THR A 195 -17.94 18.49 4.37
CA THR A 195 -16.72 17.71 4.54
C THR A 195 -16.86 16.69 5.67
N GLN A 196 -16.49 15.46 5.40
CA GLN A 196 -16.52 14.37 6.37
C GLN A 196 -15.12 14.06 6.88
N LYS A 197 -14.98 13.73 8.17
CA LYS A 197 -13.73 13.18 8.71
C LYS A 197 -13.79 11.67 8.63
N VAL A 198 -12.82 11.07 7.96
CA VAL A 198 -12.75 9.62 7.75
C VAL A 198 -11.40 9.08 8.19
N THR A 199 -11.38 7.82 8.59
CA THR A 199 -10.14 7.09 8.83
C THR A 199 -9.88 6.21 7.62
N PHE A 200 -8.80 6.49 6.91
CA PHE A 200 -8.29 5.59 5.89
C PHE A 200 -7.59 4.43 6.60
N ASN A 201 -8.10 3.22 6.41
CA ASN A 201 -7.47 2.00 6.92
C ASN A 201 -7.47 0.96 5.81
N SER A 202 -6.37 0.87 5.07
CA SER A 202 -6.26 -0.05 3.96
C SER A 202 -5.19 -1.10 4.23
N THR A 203 -5.56 -2.36 4.07
CA THR A 203 -4.64 -3.50 4.17
C THR A 203 -4.31 -4.02 2.78
N SER A 204 -3.02 -4.22 2.51
CA SER A 204 -2.51 -4.67 1.22
C SER A 204 -1.62 -5.88 1.40
N THR A 205 -1.85 -6.93 0.59
CA THR A 205 -1.03 -8.14 0.55
C THR A 205 -0.28 -8.23 -0.77
N TYR A 206 1.01 -8.51 -0.72
CA TYR A 206 1.89 -8.55 -1.89
C TYR A 206 3.05 -9.55 -1.66
N LYS A 207 3.81 -9.83 -2.72
CA LYS A 207 4.90 -10.82 -2.67
C LYS A 207 6.10 -10.28 -1.90
N GLY A 208 6.67 -11.13 -1.04
CA GLY A 208 7.99 -10.96 -0.43
C GLY A 208 9.10 -11.61 -1.27
N LEU A 209 10.23 -11.90 -0.64
CA LEU A 209 11.42 -12.52 -1.25
C LEU A 209 11.44 -14.05 -1.11
N ASN A 210 10.51 -14.63 -0.34
CA ASN A 210 10.33 -16.08 -0.22
C ASN A 210 11.62 -16.84 0.13
N GLY A 211 12.37 -16.35 1.12
CA GLY A 211 13.64 -16.94 1.56
C GLY A 211 14.75 -16.88 0.53
N LEU A 212 14.61 -16.05 -0.53
CA LEU A 212 15.49 -16.05 -1.71
C LEU A 212 15.51 -17.40 -2.42
N LYS A 213 14.37 -18.10 -2.48
CA LYS A 213 14.25 -19.37 -3.21
C LYS A 213 14.73 -19.22 -4.66
N GLY A 214 15.65 -20.08 -5.05
CA GLY A 214 16.34 -20.01 -6.35
C GLY A 214 17.67 -19.26 -6.31
N PHE A 215 18.13 -18.84 -5.11
CA PHE A 215 19.49 -18.37 -4.90
C PHE A 215 20.52 -19.36 -5.47
N ASN A 216 21.50 -18.83 -6.19
CA ASN A 216 22.61 -19.60 -6.72
C ASN A 216 23.85 -18.72 -6.85
N THR A 217 24.97 -19.31 -7.21
CA THR A 217 26.21 -18.58 -7.54
C THR A 217 26.69 -18.97 -8.92
N THR A 218 27.23 -18.02 -9.68
CA THR A 218 27.85 -18.27 -10.99
C THR A 218 29.26 -17.73 -11.03
N ASP A 219 30.08 -18.26 -11.94
CA ASP A 219 31.43 -17.76 -12.22
C ASP A 219 32.33 -17.71 -10.97
N VAL A 220 32.14 -18.69 -10.08
CA VAL A 220 32.87 -18.76 -8.81
C VAL A 220 34.30 -19.21 -9.09
N LEU A 221 35.26 -18.40 -8.67
CA LEU A 221 36.68 -18.64 -8.80
C LEU A 221 37.37 -18.43 -7.46
N ILE A 222 38.34 -19.28 -7.18
CA ILE A 222 39.20 -19.23 -6.00
C ILE A 222 40.64 -19.00 -6.45
N ASN A 223 41.39 -18.17 -5.72
CA ASN A 223 42.83 -18.01 -5.88
C ASN A 223 43.57 -18.68 -4.70
N PRO A 224 44.00 -19.95 -4.82
CA PRO A 224 44.70 -20.64 -3.74
C PRO A 224 46.04 -20.01 -3.36
N GLY A 225 46.65 -19.23 -4.26
CA GLY A 225 47.93 -18.56 -4.04
C GLY A 225 47.81 -17.16 -3.42
N ALA A 226 46.60 -16.70 -3.09
CA ALA A 226 46.41 -15.43 -2.40
C ALA A 226 47.07 -15.43 -1.01
N ALA A 227 47.61 -14.29 -0.59
CA ALA A 227 48.21 -14.16 0.73
C ALA A 227 47.14 -14.39 1.82
N PRO A 228 47.50 -14.99 2.97
CA PRO A 228 46.57 -15.18 4.07
C PRO A 228 45.89 -13.85 4.48
N GLY A 229 44.57 -13.89 4.63
CA GLY A 229 43.77 -12.70 4.97
C GLY A 229 43.47 -11.75 3.80
N THR A 230 43.88 -12.06 2.57
CA THR A 230 43.49 -11.31 1.37
C THR A 230 42.36 -12.00 0.62
N PRO A 231 41.47 -11.24 -0.07
CA PRO A 231 40.38 -11.82 -0.84
C PRO A 231 40.87 -12.86 -1.85
N ASN A 232 40.37 -14.08 -1.71
CA ASN A 232 40.73 -15.22 -2.55
C ASN A 232 39.53 -15.91 -3.19
N LEU A 233 38.31 -15.44 -2.91
CA LEU A 233 37.05 -15.89 -3.52
C LEU A 233 36.48 -14.73 -4.35
N ARG A 234 36.01 -15.02 -5.56
CA ARG A 234 35.22 -14.09 -6.38
C ARG A 234 34.15 -14.86 -7.15
N GLY A 235 33.05 -14.19 -7.49
CA GLY A 235 32.00 -14.75 -8.33
C GLY A 235 30.80 -13.83 -8.39
N ASN A 236 29.67 -14.36 -8.83
CA ASN A 236 28.40 -13.64 -8.86
C ASN A 236 27.37 -14.37 -8.00
N ALA A 237 26.65 -13.61 -7.16
CA ALA A 237 25.45 -14.06 -6.48
C ALA A 237 24.24 -13.85 -7.41
N PHE A 238 23.53 -14.94 -7.71
CA PHE A 238 22.26 -14.91 -8.43
C PHE A 238 21.11 -14.89 -7.42
N ILE A 239 20.33 -13.81 -7.42
CA ILE A 239 19.28 -13.55 -6.43
C ILE A 239 17.98 -13.24 -7.16
N PRO A 240 17.03 -14.20 -7.19
CA PRO A 240 15.67 -13.92 -7.65
C PRO A 240 14.94 -13.00 -6.69
N ASN A 241 14.23 -12.02 -7.23
CA ASN A 241 13.34 -11.15 -6.49
C ASN A 241 11.93 -11.21 -7.10
N PRO A 242 11.04 -12.09 -6.57
CA PRO A 242 9.67 -12.21 -7.08
C PRO A 242 8.75 -11.09 -6.57
N SER A 243 9.25 -10.17 -5.75
CA SER A 243 8.48 -9.06 -5.18
C SER A 243 8.36 -7.89 -6.17
N LEU A 244 7.57 -6.90 -5.77
CA LEU A 244 7.44 -5.60 -6.44
C LEU A 244 8.44 -4.55 -5.90
N MET A 245 9.34 -4.96 -5.01
CA MET A 245 10.19 -4.07 -4.22
C MET A 245 11.60 -4.00 -4.82
N THR A 246 12.12 -2.78 -4.95
CA THR A 246 13.55 -2.51 -5.10
C THR A 246 14.10 -2.13 -3.74
N ILE A 247 15.14 -2.83 -3.28
CA ILE A 247 15.72 -2.64 -1.95
C ILE A 247 17.22 -2.43 -2.09
N GLU A 248 17.71 -1.33 -1.52
CA GLU A 248 19.14 -1.00 -1.40
C GLU A 248 19.59 -1.26 0.03
N MET A 249 20.71 -1.97 0.23
CA MET A 249 21.21 -2.40 1.55
C MET A 249 22.67 -1.99 1.81
N GLY A 250 23.29 -1.22 0.90
CA GLY A 250 24.71 -0.86 1.02
C GLY A 250 25.62 -2.08 0.90
N ASN A 251 26.71 -2.12 1.65
CA ASN A 251 27.66 -3.23 1.63
C ASN A 251 27.18 -4.36 2.55
N VAL A 252 26.88 -5.52 1.96
CA VAL A 252 26.42 -6.70 2.69
C VAL A 252 27.56 -7.68 2.87
N SER A 253 27.79 -8.13 4.11
CA SER A 253 28.72 -9.21 4.41
C SER A 253 27.97 -10.49 4.78
N LEU A 254 28.50 -11.61 4.32
CA LEU A 254 27.94 -12.95 4.45
C LEU A 254 28.97 -13.85 5.14
N SER A 255 28.53 -14.71 6.05
CA SER A 255 29.32 -15.80 6.61
C SER A 255 29.08 -17.07 5.82
N ILE A 256 30.15 -17.82 5.55
CA ILE A 256 30.11 -19.10 4.83
C ILE A 256 30.58 -20.19 5.78
N ALA A 257 29.76 -21.21 5.97
CA ALA A 257 30.05 -22.37 6.82
C ALA A 257 29.81 -23.68 6.08
N VAL A 258 30.45 -24.75 6.55
CA VAL A 258 30.24 -26.12 6.05
C VAL A 258 30.02 -27.08 7.23
N PRO A 259 29.26 -28.18 7.04
CA PRO A 259 29.06 -29.16 8.08
C PRO A 259 30.32 -30.05 8.23
N ILE A 260 30.97 -30.00 9.40
CA ILE A 260 32.08 -30.88 9.76
C ILE A 260 31.66 -31.71 10.96
N LYS A 261 31.54 -33.04 10.78
CA LYS A 261 31.11 -33.97 11.85
C LYS A 261 29.80 -33.54 12.54
N GLY A 262 28.85 -33.00 11.77
CA GLY A 262 27.56 -32.53 12.28
C GLY A 262 27.59 -31.12 12.90
N VAL A 263 28.73 -30.44 12.91
CA VAL A 263 28.88 -29.07 13.43
C VAL A 263 29.08 -28.09 12.28
N SER A 264 28.28 -27.02 12.24
CA SER A 264 28.46 -25.93 11.28
C SER A 264 29.74 -25.16 11.61
N THR A 265 30.74 -25.28 10.74
CA THR A 265 32.06 -24.67 10.91
C THR A 265 32.24 -23.55 9.91
N VAL A 266 32.51 -22.33 10.39
CA VAL A 266 32.78 -21.18 9.52
C VAL A 266 34.10 -21.38 8.79
N VAL A 267 34.03 -21.30 7.45
CA VAL A 267 35.18 -21.47 6.55
C VAL A 267 35.55 -20.18 5.83
N GLY A 268 34.72 -19.15 5.90
CA GLY A 268 35.00 -17.90 5.21
C GLY A 268 33.89 -16.87 5.30
N ASN A 269 34.07 -15.82 4.52
CA ASN A 269 33.09 -14.76 4.33
C ASN A 269 33.00 -14.34 2.86
N ALA A 270 31.92 -13.67 2.51
CA ALA A 270 31.75 -12.98 1.24
C ALA A 270 31.19 -11.58 1.48
N THR A 271 31.47 -10.67 0.57
CA THR A 271 31.00 -9.28 0.57
C THR A 271 30.42 -8.98 -0.79
N ILE A 272 29.25 -8.36 -0.79
CA ILE A 272 28.63 -7.75 -1.97
C ILE A 272 28.61 -6.25 -1.70
N LEU A 273 29.28 -5.47 -2.55
CA LEU A 273 29.27 -4.02 -2.46
C LEU A 273 28.01 -3.45 -3.11
N ASP A 274 27.52 -2.34 -2.57
CA ASP A 274 26.36 -1.60 -3.10
C ASP A 274 25.18 -2.53 -3.41
N PHE A 275 24.90 -3.45 -2.49
CA PHE A 275 23.86 -4.45 -2.60
C PHE A 275 22.52 -3.78 -2.87
N LYS A 276 22.00 -4.01 -4.06
CA LYS A 276 20.70 -3.54 -4.51
C LYS A 276 20.00 -4.64 -5.27
N ILE A 277 18.82 -5.01 -4.82
CA ILE A 277 17.96 -5.97 -5.51
C ILE A 277 16.78 -5.23 -6.15
N VAL A 278 16.51 -5.53 -7.41
CA VAL A 278 15.35 -5.05 -8.17
C VAL A 278 14.42 -6.21 -8.49
N PRO A 279 13.13 -6.00 -8.80
CA PRO A 279 12.23 -7.07 -9.23
C PRO A 279 12.81 -7.87 -10.41
N GLY A 280 12.70 -9.19 -10.35
CA GLY A 280 13.26 -10.13 -11.32
C GLY A 280 14.62 -10.72 -10.89
N ASP A 281 15.41 -11.12 -11.88
CA ASP A 281 16.68 -11.82 -11.68
C ASP A 281 17.82 -10.83 -11.49
N ASN A 282 18.53 -10.92 -10.35
CA ASN A 282 19.68 -10.07 -10.03
C ASN A 282 20.97 -10.90 -10.10
N ARG A 283 22.03 -10.31 -10.67
CA ARG A 283 23.39 -10.85 -10.65
C ARG A 283 24.31 -9.82 -10.03
N LEU A 284 24.79 -10.11 -8.82
CA LEU A 284 25.59 -9.18 -8.03
C LEU A 284 27.00 -9.74 -7.86
N PRO A 285 28.05 -8.98 -8.20
CA PRO A 285 29.42 -9.42 -7.98
C PRO A 285 29.69 -9.55 -6.49
N MET A 286 30.36 -10.62 -6.11
CA MET A 286 30.78 -10.89 -4.74
C MET A 286 32.27 -11.25 -4.69
N PHE A 287 32.92 -10.90 -3.59
CA PHE A 287 34.28 -11.30 -3.29
C PHE A 287 34.40 -11.67 -1.82
N GLY A 288 35.40 -12.46 -1.47
CA GLY A 288 35.49 -12.97 -0.11
C GLY A 288 36.81 -13.64 0.21
N ILE A 289 36.89 -14.12 1.44
CA ILE A 289 38.01 -14.91 1.93
C ILE A 289 37.46 -16.27 2.34
N ILE A 290 38.04 -17.33 1.79
CA ILE A 290 37.68 -18.71 2.11
C ILE A 290 38.92 -19.53 2.47
N ASP A 291 38.82 -20.31 3.54
CA ASP A 291 39.86 -21.19 4.05
C ASP A 291 39.71 -22.57 3.41
N ASN A 292 40.42 -22.77 2.30
CA ASN A 292 40.35 -24.00 1.51
C ASN A 292 40.67 -25.25 2.34
N ALA A 293 41.59 -25.16 3.30
CA ALA A 293 41.99 -26.29 4.13
C ALA A 293 40.87 -26.74 5.07
N LYS A 294 40.07 -25.80 5.59
CA LYS A 294 38.91 -26.10 6.43
C LYS A 294 37.73 -26.72 5.68
N ILE A 295 37.68 -26.57 4.36
CA ILE A 295 36.62 -27.18 3.53
C ILE A 295 36.88 -28.66 3.29
N LEU A 296 38.15 -29.06 3.16
CA LEU A 296 38.54 -30.43 2.77
C LEU A 296 37.84 -31.54 3.57
N PRO A 297 37.69 -31.45 4.91
CA PRO A 297 37.03 -32.50 5.69
C PRO A 297 35.53 -32.64 5.44
N ALA A 298 34.89 -31.65 4.81
CA ALA A 298 33.46 -31.61 4.51
C ALA A 298 33.13 -32.06 3.08
N LEU A 299 34.15 -32.40 2.26
CA LEU A 299 33.94 -32.81 0.87
C LEU A 299 33.36 -34.22 0.79
N VAL A 300 32.34 -34.38 -0.06
CA VAL A 300 31.78 -35.65 -0.49
C VAL A 300 31.75 -35.62 -2.02
N ASP A 301 32.47 -36.54 -2.68
CA ASP A 301 32.59 -36.59 -4.15
C ASP A 301 32.98 -35.25 -4.80
N GLY A 302 33.89 -34.50 -4.16
CA GLY A 302 34.35 -33.19 -4.65
C GLY A 302 33.34 -32.04 -4.46
N LYS A 303 32.24 -32.29 -3.75
CA LYS A 303 31.16 -31.33 -3.47
C LYS A 303 31.02 -31.05 -1.98
N VAL A 304 30.42 -29.92 -1.64
CA VAL A 304 30.09 -29.55 -0.25
C VAL A 304 28.82 -28.71 -0.20
N ASN A 305 27.97 -28.96 0.79
CA ASN A 305 26.85 -28.07 1.10
C ASN A 305 27.37 -26.92 1.96
N MET A 306 27.35 -25.71 1.39
CA MET A 306 27.70 -24.48 2.09
C MET A 306 26.44 -23.85 2.69
N THR A 307 26.53 -23.49 3.96
CA THR A 307 25.54 -22.66 4.65
C THR A 307 25.99 -21.21 4.58
N ILE A 308 25.11 -20.33 4.10
CA ILE A 308 25.40 -18.91 3.92
C ILE A 308 24.39 -18.10 4.74
N VAL A 309 24.90 -17.20 5.59
CA VAL A 309 24.08 -16.36 6.47
C VAL A 309 24.57 -14.92 6.40
N GLY A 310 23.67 -13.97 6.16
CA GLY A 310 24.01 -12.55 6.18
C GLY A 310 24.37 -12.07 7.58
N GLN A 311 25.34 -11.18 7.68
CA GLN A 311 25.88 -10.70 8.95
C GLN A 311 25.60 -9.22 9.14
N THR A 312 26.12 -8.38 8.24
CA THR A 312 26.01 -6.92 8.34
C THR A 312 25.53 -6.30 7.04
N ALA A 313 24.91 -5.13 7.15
CA ALA A 313 24.52 -4.27 6.05
C ALA A 313 24.99 -2.86 6.41
N VAL A 314 26.04 -2.38 5.74
CA VAL A 314 26.73 -1.14 6.11
C VAL A 314 26.70 -0.17 4.95
N ARG A 315 26.28 1.07 5.22
CA ARG A 315 26.32 2.15 4.24
C ARG A 315 26.98 3.37 4.86
N ASN A 316 27.94 3.97 4.17
CA ASN A 316 28.67 5.15 4.65
C ASN A 316 29.26 5.00 6.07
N GLY A 317 29.63 3.77 6.46
CA GLY A 317 30.15 3.46 7.80
C GLY A 317 29.09 3.22 8.88
N GLU A 318 27.79 3.34 8.56
CA GLU A 318 26.70 3.10 9.50
C GLU A 318 26.04 1.74 9.24
N HIS A 319 25.70 1.05 10.33
CA HIS A 319 24.97 -0.22 10.28
C HIS A 319 23.47 0.00 10.07
N LEU A 320 22.89 -0.71 9.11
CA LEU A 320 21.47 -0.72 8.80
C LEU A 320 20.78 -1.86 9.57
N ILE A 321 20.67 -1.70 10.89
CA ILE A 321 20.28 -2.77 11.85
C ILE A 321 18.96 -3.47 11.46
N TYR A 322 17.99 -2.74 10.91
CA TYR A 322 16.73 -3.33 10.46
C TYR A 322 16.92 -4.33 9.30
N TYR A 323 17.88 -4.12 8.40
CA TYR A 323 18.22 -5.11 7.36
C TYR A 323 19.06 -6.25 7.92
N GLU A 324 20.00 -5.98 8.83
CA GLU A 324 20.82 -7.03 9.47
C GLU A 324 19.96 -8.08 10.15
N LYS A 325 18.90 -7.65 10.85
CA LYS A 325 17.91 -8.55 11.45
C LYS A 325 17.34 -9.54 10.43
N SER A 326 16.96 -9.07 9.25
CA SER A 326 16.43 -9.94 8.19
C SER A 326 17.48 -10.88 7.60
N LEU A 327 18.68 -10.36 7.35
CA LEU A 327 19.82 -11.09 6.78
C LEU A 327 20.29 -12.25 7.67
N GLN A 328 20.26 -12.06 8.99
CA GLN A 328 20.66 -13.06 9.97
C GLN A 328 19.62 -14.19 10.14
N THR A 329 18.36 -13.94 9.78
CA THR A 329 17.29 -14.96 9.90
C THR A 329 17.16 -15.86 8.69
N ASN A 330 17.68 -15.46 7.53
CA ASN A 330 17.60 -16.26 6.32
C ASN A 330 18.86 -17.12 6.15
N VAL A 331 18.69 -18.43 6.24
CA VAL A 331 19.77 -19.41 6.10
C VAL A 331 19.69 -20.04 4.71
N LEU A 332 20.69 -19.72 3.87
CA LEU A 332 20.80 -20.30 2.54
C LEU A 332 21.68 -21.55 2.60
N VAL A 333 21.29 -22.59 1.86
CA VAL A 333 22.09 -23.81 1.69
C VAL A 333 22.32 -24.03 0.20
N LEU A 334 23.59 -24.12 -0.19
CA LEU A 334 24.02 -24.27 -1.58
C LEU A 334 25.02 -25.41 -1.71
N GLU A 335 24.72 -26.39 -2.57
CA GLU A 335 25.71 -27.42 -2.96
C GLU A 335 26.70 -26.81 -3.94
N MET A 336 27.99 -26.82 -3.58
CA MET A 336 29.08 -26.32 -4.38
C MET A 336 29.96 -27.46 -4.86
N ASN A 337 30.22 -27.53 -6.18
CA ASN A 337 31.20 -28.45 -6.76
C ASN A 337 32.60 -27.82 -6.68
N VAL A 338 33.31 -28.11 -5.59
CA VAL A 338 34.64 -27.55 -5.31
C VAL A 338 35.67 -28.01 -6.34
N GLN A 339 35.57 -29.24 -6.83
CA GLN A 339 36.46 -29.75 -7.87
C GLN A 339 36.33 -28.94 -9.17
N GLN A 340 35.09 -28.63 -9.59
CA GLN A 340 34.84 -27.80 -10.76
C GLN A 340 35.35 -26.38 -10.55
N VAL A 341 35.05 -25.76 -9.40
CA VAL A 341 35.52 -24.40 -9.07
C VAL A 341 37.04 -24.31 -9.14
N LEU A 342 37.76 -25.31 -8.63
CA LEU A 342 39.23 -25.35 -8.72
C LEU A 342 39.72 -25.50 -10.17
N ALA A 343 39.06 -26.34 -10.98
CA ALA A 343 39.39 -26.50 -12.40
C ALA A 343 39.17 -25.19 -13.18
N ASP A 344 38.04 -24.53 -12.97
CA ASP A 344 37.69 -23.24 -13.60
C ASP A 344 38.68 -22.15 -13.17
N SER A 345 39.05 -22.13 -11.90
CA SER A 345 40.05 -21.21 -11.35
C SER A 345 41.42 -21.38 -12.00
N ALA A 346 41.87 -22.63 -12.18
CA ALA A 346 43.14 -22.93 -12.84
C ALA A 346 43.10 -22.54 -14.33
N ALA A 347 41.98 -22.78 -15.01
CA ALA A 347 41.79 -22.37 -16.40
C ALA A 347 41.83 -20.84 -16.55
N ALA A 348 41.12 -20.12 -15.67
CA ALA A 348 41.10 -18.66 -15.65
C ALA A 348 42.49 -18.08 -15.36
N ALA A 349 43.25 -18.65 -14.43
CA ALA A 349 44.62 -18.22 -14.12
C ALA A 349 45.56 -18.40 -15.33
N LYS A 350 45.48 -19.54 -16.04
CA LYS A 350 46.25 -19.78 -17.27
C LYS A 350 45.91 -18.78 -18.38
N ALA A 351 44.61 -18.50 -18.57
CA ALA A 351 44.16 -17.52 -19.57
C ALA A 351 44.69 -16.12 -19.26
N ALA A 352 44.67 -15.69 -18.00
CA ALA A 352 45.22 -14.41 -17.57
C ALA A 352 46.73 -14.31 -17.79
N ALA A 353 47.48 -15.38 -17.50
CA ALA A 353 48.92 -15.44 -17.75
C ALA A 353 49.27 -15.40 -19.25
N GLY A 354 48.46 -16.05 -20.10
CA GLY A 354 48.63 -16.03 -21.56
C GLY A 354 48.33 -14.67 -22.18
N ALA A 355 47.36 -13.92 -21.64
CA ALA A 355 47.04 -12.56 -22.10
C ALA A 355 48.12 -11.54 -21.74
N GLY A 356 48.87 -11.76 -20.65
CA GLY A 356 50.02 -10.92 -20.27
C GLY A 356 51.24 -11.07 -21.17
N ASN A 357 51.31 -12.13 -21.99
CA ASN A 357 52.46 -12.44 -22.84
C ASN A 357 52.33 -11.94 -24.29
N SER A 358 51.22 -11.25 -24.65
CA SER A 358 50.96 -10.74 -26.00
C SER A 358 51.27 -9.24 -26.20
N THR A 359 51.87 -8.56 -25.22
CA THR A 359 52.25 -7.13 -25.30
C THR A 359 53.75 -6.89 -25.46
N THR A 360 54.45 -7.76 -26.19
CA THR A 360 55.85 -7.50 -26.61
C THR A 360 56.00 -7.64 -28.13
N ALA A 361 56.65 -6.65 -28.74
CA ALA A 361 56.90 -6.38 -30.17
C ALA A 361 55.72 -5.66 -30.88
N THR A 362 55.78 -4.33 -31.06
CA THR A 362 56.72 -3.70 -31.99
C THR A 362 57.34 -2.41 -31.44
N ASN A 363 58.64 -2.45 -31.12
CA ASN A 363 59.48 -1.27 -31.18
C ASN A 363 59.76 -0.98 -32.66
N THR A 364 59.22 0.12 -33.18
CA THR A 364 59.72 0.74 -34.41
C THR A 364 60.41 2.04 -34.02
N PRO A 365 61.74 2.16 -34.11
CA PRO A 365 62.40 3.44 -34.00
C PRO A 365 62.47 4.09 -35.39
N LEU A 366 62.02 5.34 -35.51
CA LEU A 366 62.37 6.30 -36.57
C LEU A 366 62.00 7.69 -36.01
N LEU A 367 62.94 8.41 -35.38
CA LEU A 367 63.93 9.33 -35.95
C LEU A 367 63.36 10.40 -36.89
N ALA A 368 63.71 11.65 -36.54
CA ALA A 368 63.59 12.94 -37.22
C ALA A 368 62.22 13.64 -37.20
#